data_AF-A0A9D9X758-F1
#
_entry.id   AF-A0A9D9X758-F1
#
_cell.length_a   1.000
_cell.length_b   1.000
_cell.length_c   1.000
_cell.angle_alpha   90.00
_cell.angle_beta   90.00
_cell.angle_gamma   90.00
#
_symmetry.space_group_name_H-M   'P 1'
#
loop_
_entity.id
_entity.type
_entity.pdbx_description
1 polymer ?
#
loop_
_entity_poly.entity_id
_entity_poly.type
_entity_poly.pdbx_seq_one_letter_code
_entity_poly.pdbx_strand_id
1 'polypeptide(L)'
;MSNPLRYEDGRLGYSSSGCELELQYQGEFRIDNVPRDLEYPRFDSPYVQAPRKPETITITHDEKSLHLDFYGLKREMGVPAA
;
A
#
# COMPACT_ATOMS: atom_id res chain seq x y z
N MET A 1 -25.80 -16.48 -2.23
CA MET A 1 -26.03 -16.15 -0.80
C MET A 1 -25.00 -15.11 -0.40
N SER A 2 -25.38 -14.09 0.36
CA SER A 2 -24.46 -13.07 0.90
C SER A 2 -24.06 -13.49 2.32
N ASN A 3 -22.78 -13.40 2.64
CA ASN A 3 -22.34 -13.59 4.02
C ASN A 3 -22.71 -12.34 4.85
N PRO A 4 -23.16 -12.50 6.10
CA PRO A 4 -23.56 -11.37 6.93
C PRO A 4 -22.36 -10.47 7.22
N LEU A 5 -22.52 -9.17 6.98
CA LEU A 5 -21.62 -8.11 7.41
C LEU A 5 -22.09 -7.59 8.76
N ARG A 6 -21.15 -7.38 9.70
CA ARG A 6 -21.44 -6.73 11.00
C ARG A 6 -20.76 -5.38 11.03
N TYR A 7 -21.48 -4.33 11.41
CA TYR A 7 -20.92 -3.01 11.57
C TYR A 7 -21.43 -2.36 12.86
N GLU A 8 -20.53 -2.07 13.78
CA GLU A 8 -20.82 -1.48 15.10
C GLU A 8 -19.57 -0.72 15.59
N ASP A 9 -19.73 0.46 16.19
CA ASP A 9 -18.64 1.27 16.76
C ASP A 9 -17.42 1.47 15.84
N GLY A 10 -17.68 1.64 14.54
CA GLY A 10 -16.64 1.84 13.53
C GLY A 10 -15.84 0.58 13.19
N ARG A 11 -16.25 -0.59 13.69
CA ARG A 11 -15.70 -1.91 13.34
C ARG A 11 -16.58 -2.59 12.32
N LEU A 12 -15.96 -3.05 11.24
CA LEU A 12 -16.57 -3.91 10.24
C LEU A 12 -16.05 -5.34 10.44
N GLY A 13 -16.95 -6.30 10.62
CA GLY A 13 -16.67 -7.72 10.70
C GLY A 13 -17.25 -8.47 9.51
N TYR A 14 -16.48 -9.41 8.96
CA TYR A 14 -16.90 -10.26 7.85
C TYR A 14 -16.32 -11.66 8.01
N SER A 15 -17.18 -12.68 7.90
CA SER A 15 -16.77 -14.08 7.97
C SER A 15 -17.16 -14.80 6.68
N SER A 16 -16.21 -15.48 6.05
CA SER A 16 -16.44 -16.26 4.83
C SER A 16 -15.49 -17.42 4.75
N SER A 17 -16.01 -18.61 4.43
CA SER A 17 -15.19 -19.80 4.12
C SER A 17 -14.12 -20.13 5.18
N GLY A 18 -14.42 -19.89 6.46
CA GLY A 18 -13.49 -20.13 7.57
C GLY A 18 -12.45 -19.04 7.80
N CYS A 19 -12.53 -17.92 7.10
CA CYS A 19 -11.71 -16.72 7.31
C CYS A 19 -12.53 -15.62 7.98
N GLU A 20 -11.94 -14.96 8.96
CA GLU A 20 -12.51 -13.80 9.64
C GLU A 20 -11.71 -12.53 9.31
N LEU A 21 -12.40 -11.50 8.84
CA LEU A 21 -11.85 -10.19 8.59
C LEU A 21 -12.45 -9.20 9.57
N GLU A 22 -11.60 -8.41 10.22
CA GLU A 22 -12.03 -7.29 11.06
C GLU A 22 -11.30 -6.02 10.64
N LEU A 23 -12.04 -4.93 10.45
CA LEU A 23 -11.51 -3.62 10.09
C LEU A 23 -12.04 -2.56 11.05
N GLN A 24 -11.15 -1.87 11.76
CA GLN A 24 -11.49 -0.65 12.48
C GLN A 24 -11.21 0.57 11.60
N TYR A 25 -12.16 1.50 11.50
CA TYR A 25 -11.92 2.77 10.82
C TYR A 25 -10.73 3.53 11.44
N GLN A 26 -9.77 3.92 10.58
CA GLN A 26 -8.48 4.51 11.00
C GLN A 26 -7.70 3.69 12.04
N GLY A 27 -7.94 2.38 12.09
CA GLY A 27 -7.30 1.48 13.03
C GLY A 27 -6.78 0.22 12.34
N GLU A 28 -6.74 -0.85 13.11
CA GLU A 28 -6.20 -2.13 12.65
C GLU A 28 -7.10 -2.79 11.62
N PHE A 29 -6.44 -3.49 10.69
CA PHE A 29 -7.06 -4.53 9.89
C PHE A 29 -6.52 -5.87 10.36
N ARG A 30 -7.42 -6.82 10.65
CA ARG A 30 -7.07 -8.16 11.13
C ARG A 30 -7.61 -9.22 10.19
N ILE A 31 -6.83 -10.28 10.01
CA ILE A 31 -7.26 -11.51 9.35
C ILE A 31 -7.05 -12.63 10.37
N ASP A 32 -8.10 -13.36 10.70
CA ASP A 32 -8.11 -14.42 11.72
C ASP A 32 -7.51 -13.93 13.04
N ASN A 33 -7.97 -12.74 13.48
CA ASN A 33 -7.51 -12.02 14.67
C ASN A 33 -6.01 -11.63 14.66
N VAL A 34 -5.30 -11.77 13.53
CA VAL A 34 -3.91 -11.32 13.36
C VAL A 34 -3.87 -9.95 12.70
N PRO A 35 -3.38 -8.89 13.38
CA PRO A 35 -3.19 -7.57 12.78
C PRO A 35 -2.27 -7.62 11.56
N ARG A 36 -2.64 -6.87 10.52
CA ARG A 36 -1.86 -6.71 9.30
C ARG A 36 -1.16 -5.35 9.33
N ASP A 37 0.11 -5.36 8.96
CA ASP A 37 0.84 -4.13 8.71
C ASP A 37 0.25 -3.44 7.47
N LEU A 38 -0.23 -2.22 7.66
CA LEU A 38 -0.78 -1.38 6.60
C LEU A 38 0.21 -0.28 6.17
N GLU A 39 1.36 -0.18 6.84
CA GLU A 39 2.41 0.81 6.61
C GLU A 39 3.58 0.27 5.77
N TYR A 40 3.41 -0.90 5.15
CA TYR A 40 4.39 -1.48 4.23
C TYR A 40 4.72 -0.55 3.04
N PRO A 41 5.97 -0.61 2.52
CA PRO A 41 6.39 0.07 1.30
C PRO A 41 5.42 -0.22 0.14
N ARG A 42 4.81 0.82 -0.44
CA ARG A 42 3.91 0.66 -1.60
C ARG A 42 4.66 0.33 -2.88
N PHE A 43 5.93 0.73 -2.92
CA PHE A 43 6.80 0.56 -4.07
C PHE A 43 7.91 -0.38 -3.62
N ASP A 44 7.68 -1.67 -3.76
CA ASP A 44 8.70 -2.70 -3.57
C ASP A 44 8.73 -3.58 -4.82
N SER A 45 9.58 -3.21 -5.75
CA SER A 45 9.76 -3.87 -7.04
C SER A 45 11.23 -3.82 -7.45
N PRO A 46 11.66 -4.63 -8.43
CA PRO A 46 13.02 -4.57 -8.96
C PRO A 46 13.41 -3.19 -9.54
N TYR A 47 12.42 -2.36 -9.89
CA TYR A 47 12.64 -1.07 -10.55
C TYR A 47 12.66 0.12 -9.57
N VAL A 48 12.09 -0.08 -8.38
CA VAL A 48 12.00 0.95 -7.34
C VAL A 48 11.66 0.29 -6.00
N GLN A 49 12.43 0.66 -4.98
CA GLN A 49 12.11 0.42 -3.57
C GLN A 49 12.00 1.77 -2.88
N ALA A 50 10.80 2.11 -2.39
CA ALA A 50 10.52 3.38 -1.76
C ALA A 50 9.48 3.26 -0.64
N PRO A 51 9.56 4.11 0.40
CA PRO A 51 8.59 4.09 1.51
C PRO A 51 7.16 4.33 1.00
N ARG A 52 6.17 4.06 1.85
CA ARG A 52 4.73 4.17 1.51
C ARG A 52 4.31 5.56 1.01
N LYS A 53 4.91 6.62 1.54
CA LYS A 53 4.65 8.03 1.18
C LYS A 53 5.98 8.75 0.92
N PRO A 54 6.68 8.40 -0.16
CA PRO A 54 7.96 9.03 -0.48
C PRO A 54 7.71 10.45 -0.99
N GLU A 55 8.62 11.39 -0.69
CA GLU A 55 8.57 12.73 -1.27
C GLU A 55 8.96 12.73 -2.74
N THR A 56 9.92 11.88 -3.09
CA THR A 56 10.38 11.64 -4.46
C THR A 56 10.55 10.15 -4.72
N ILE A 57 10.37 9.73 -5.98
CA ILE A 57 10.75 8.38 -6.42
C ILE A 57 11.54 8.43 -7.71
N THR A 58 12.52 7.55 -7.84
CA THR A 58 13.22 7.28 -9.09
C THR A 58 12.98 5.84 -9.49
N ILE A 59 12.34 5.66 -10.63
CA ILE A 59 12.07 4.34 -11.21
C ILE A 59 13.10 4.11 -12.30
N THR A 60 13.77 2.97 -12.25
CA THR A 60 14.85 2.63 -13.19
C THR A 60 14.53 1.33 -13.91
N HIS A 61 14.66 1.34 -15.24
CA HIS A 61 14.54 0.14 -16.08
C HIS A 61 15.50 0.26 -17.27
N ASP A 62 16.44 -0.67 -17.39
CA ASP A 62 17.54 -0.63 -18.36
C ASP A 62 18.27 0.73 -18.35
N GLU A 63 18.40 1.37 -19.52
CA GLU A 63 19.09 2.65 -19.72
C GLU A 63 18.18 3.87 -19.47
N LYS A 64 17.01 3.67 -18.85
CA LYS A 64 16.04 4.73 -18.61
C LYS A 64 15.75 4.91 -17.12
N SER A 65 15.60 6.17 -16.73
CA SER A 65 15.11 6.56 -15.41
C SER A 65 13.95 7.53 -15.53
N LEU A 66 13.04 7.46 -14.57
CA LEU A 66 11.94 8.39 -14.36
C LEU A 66 12.00 8.90 -12.92
N HIS A 67 12.32 10.18 -12.77
CA HIS A 67 12.30 10.86 -11.48
C HIS A 67 10.97 11.62 -11.33
N LEU A 68 10.30 11.40 -10.19
CA LEU A 68 9.07 12.08 -9.81
C LEU A 68 9.28 12.77 -8.47
N ASP A 69 9.04 14.08 -8.44
CA ASP A 69 8.98 14.88 -7.23
C ASP A 69 7.53 15.29 -6.99
N PHE A 70 6.91 14.68 -5.98
CA PHE A 70 5.48 14.86 -5.70
C PHE A 70 5.17 16.21 -5.04
N TYR A 71 6.15 16.80 -4.35
CA TYR A 71 5.98 18.08 -3.65
C TYR A 71 6.39 19.26 -4.54
N GLY A 72 7.42 19.09 -5.35
CA GLY A 72 7.82 20.04 -6.40
C GLY A 72 6.99 19.95 -7.69
N LEU A 73 6.13 18.93 -7.82
CA LEU A 73 5.31 18.63 -9.01
C LEU A 73 6.14 18.48 -10.28
N LYS A 74 7.31 17.83 -10.18
CA LYS A 74 8.23 17.64 -11.30
C LYS A 74 8.24 16.20 -11.78
N ARG A 75 8.42 16.06 -13.08
CA ARG A 75 8.65 14.80 -13.77
C ARG A 75 9.82 14.96 -14.72
N GLU A 76 10.84 14.13 -14.55
CA GLU A 76 12.06 14.18 -15.35
C GLU A 76 12.39 12.77 -15.87
N MET A 77 12.64 12.69 -17.17
CA MET A 77 13.13 11.48 -17.83
C MET A 77 14.64 11.58 -17.96
N GLY A 78 15.36 10.50 -17.70
CA GLY A 78 16.81 10.49 -17.78
C GLY A 78 17.40 9.12 -18.05
N VAL A 79 18.71 9.05 -17.82
CA VAL A 79 19.51 7.81 -17.78
C VAL A 79 19.75 7.47 -16.30
N PRO A 80 19.87 6.19 -15.91
CA PRO A 80 20.22 5.80 -14.55
C PRO A 80 21.51 6.52 -14.08
N ALA A 81 21.55 6.96 -12.83
CA ALA A 81 22.79 7.44 -12.23
C ALA A 81 23.77 6.26 -12.14
N ALA A 82 25.00 6.45 -12.62
CA ALA A 82 26.08 5.47 -12.59
C ALA A 82 26.56 5.18 -11.15
#